data_AF-A0A2U2CDI7-F1
#
_entry.id   AF-A0A2U2CDI7-F1
#
_cell.length_a   1.000
_cell.length_b   1.000
_cell.length_c   1.000
_cell.angle_alpha   90.00
_cell.angle_beta   90.00
_cell.angle_gamma   90.00
#
_symmetry.space_group_name_H-M   'P 1'
#
loop_
_entity.id
_entity.type
_entity.pdbx_description
1 polymer ?
#
loop_
_entity_poly.entity_id
_entity_poly.type
_entity_poly.pdbx_seq_one_letter_code
_entity_poly.pdbx_strand_id
1 'polypeptide(L)'
;MLKTIWKTLQTAFKSPSAFEGAPWKFAINQAGHMAVVGLIGGFILPWWLALAAYAAWEAAQWWWSEADAWDGVQDVAFVAAGILAAVTMTWPPLAVAGLFLLAGTLRRAATPLKEMQDG
;
A
#
# COMPACT_ATOMS: atom_id res chain seq x y z
N MET A 1 18.85 1.30 15.43
CA MET A 1 18.22 2.29 14.54
C MET A 1 18.23 1.85 13.07
N LEU A 2 19.38 1.62 12.42
CA LEU A 2 19.44 1.18 11.02
C LEU A 2 18.68 -0.13 10.71
N LYS A 3 18.81 -1.16 11.57
CA LYS A 3 18.09 -2.43 11.39
C LYS A 3 16.56 -2.28 11.40
N THR A 4 16.05 -1.33 12.18
CA THR A 4 14.61 -1.04 12.28
C THR A 4 14.12 -0.37 11.00
N ILE A 5 14.87 0.62 10.49
CA ILE A 5 14.56 1.31 9.23
C ILE A 5 14.57 0.32 8.06
N TRP A 6 15.57 -0.55 7.99
CA TRP A 6 15.65 -1.58 6.95
C TRP A 6 14.45 -2.54 6.96
N LYS A 7 14.02 -3.01 8.14
CA LYS A 7 12.80 -3.85 8.25
C LYS A 7 11.53 -3.11 7.83
N THR A 8 11.41 -1.82 8.15
CA THR A 8 10.28 -1.00 7.72
C THR A 8 10.25 -0.85 6.21
N LEU A 9 11.41 -0.58 5.58
CA LEU A 9 11.52 -0.51 4.12
C LEU A 9 11.16 -1.83 3.47
N GLN A 10 11.69 -2.96 3.97
CA GLN A 10 11.32 -4.29 3.46
C GLN A 10 9.81 -4.57 3.60
N THR A 11 9.16 -4.05 4.63
CA THR A 11 7.71 -4.17 4.80
C THR A 11 6.98 -3.35 3.74
N ALA A 12 7.47 -2.16 3.40
CA ALA A 12 6.90 -1.29 2.36
C ALA A 12 7.03 -1.84 0.93
N PHE A 13 7.87 -2.85 0.70
CA PHE A 13 8.07 -3.48 -0.61
C PHE A 13 7.36 -4.83 -0.75
N LYS A 14 6.62 -5.28 0.26
CA LYS A 14 5.88 -6.55 0.21
C LYS A 14 4.43 -6.29 -0.18
N SER A 15 3.88 -7.20 -1.00
CA SER A 15 2.50 -7.15 -1.41
C SER A 15 1.52 -7.35 -0.23
N PRO A 16 0.30 -6.79 -0.28
CA PRO A 16 -0.71 -6.94 0.78
C PRO A 16 -1.05 -8.37 1.21
N SER A 17 -0.94 -9.37 0.32
CA SER A 17 -1.11 -10.79 0.64
C SER A 17 -0.02 -11.34 1.57
N ALA A 18 1.18 -10.75 1.59
CA ALA A 18 2.27 -11.14 2.48
C ALA A 18 2.00 -10.82 3.97
N PHE A 19 0.86 -10.20 4.28
CA PHE A 19 0.47 -9.77 5.63
C PHE A 19 -0.77 -10.47 6.17
N GLU A 20 -1.14 -11.64 5.66
CA GLU A 20 -2.18 -12.47 6.27
C GLU A 20 -1.85 -12.79 7.73
N GLY A 21 -2.80 -12.55 8.64
CA GLY A 21 -2.58 -12.64 10.09
C GLY A 21 -1.67 -11.57 10.70
N ALA A 22 -1.14 -10.62 9.91
CA ALA A 22 -0.27 -9.54 10.35
C ALA A 22 -0.92 -8.16 10.12
N PRO A 23 -2.03 -7.84 10.81
CA PRO A 23 -2.87 -6.67 10.52
C PRO A 23 -2.11 -5.34 10.58
N TRP A 24 -1.19 -5.19 11.54
CA TRP A 24 -0.44 -3.94 11.70
C TRP A 24 0.60 -3.71 10.59
N LYS A 25 1.20 -4.77 10.05
CA LYS A 25 2.13 -4.65 8.93
C LYS A 25 1.39 -4.24 7.65
N PHE A 26 0.21 -4.83 7.41
CA PHE A 26 -0.68 -4.41 6.33
C PHE A 26 -1.07 -2.94 6.49
N ALA A 27 -1.48 -2.52 7.69
CA ALA A 27 -1.92 -1.14 7.93
C ALA A 27 -0.81 -0.12 7.62
N ILE A 28 0.42 -0.39 8.09
CA ILE A 28 1.58 0.46 7.80
C ILE A 28 1.89 0.47 6.30
N ASN A 29 1.83 -0.67 5.62
CA ASN A 29 2.09 -0.77 4.19
C ASN A 29 1.14 0.13 3.38
N GLN A 30 -0.17 -0.06 3.56
CA GLN A 30 -1.19 0.70 2.84
C GLN A 30 -1.20 2.19 3.19
N ALA A 31 -0.98 2.53 4.46
CA ALA A 31 -0.81 3.91 4.87
C ALA A 31 0.43 4.55 4.20
N GLY A 32 1.51 3.78 4.04
CA GLY A 32 2.71 4.19 3.30
C GLY A 32 2.42 4.47 1.82
N HIS A 33 1.72 3.56 1.13
CA HIS A 33 1.29 3.77 -0.26
C HIS A 33 0.43 5.04 -0.39
N MET A 34 -0.56 5.23 0.47
CA MET A 34 -1.42 6.41 0.41
C MET A 34 -0.69 7.70 0.76
N ALA A 35 0.10 7.73 1.83
CA ALA A 35 0.69 8.96 2.33
C ALA A 35 1.99 9.34 1.60
N VAL A 36 2.92 8.39 1.45
CA VAL A 36 4.25 8.67 0.88
C VAL A 36 4.20 8.64 -0.63
N VAL A 37 3.62 7.60 -1.21
CA VAL A 37 3.58 7.48 -2.67
C VAL A 37 2.46 8.34 -3.25
N GLY A 38 1.26 8.23 -2.69
CA GLY A 38 0.08 8.94 -3.16
C GLY A 38 0.12 10.44 -2.86
N LEU A 39 0.00 10.81 -1.59
CA LEU A 39 -0.18 12.19 -1.16
C LEU A 39 1.08 13.05 -1.42
N ILE A 40 2.25 12.61 -0.95
CA ILE A 40 3.52 13.34 -1.22
C ILE A 40 3.86 13.31 -2.71
N GLY A 41 3.76 12.14 -3.37
CA GLY A 41 4.02 12.04 -4.81
C GLY A 41 3.10 12.93 -5.66
N GLY A 42 1.82 13.03 -5.29
CA GLY A 42 0.84 13.90 -5.95
C GLY A 42 1.09 15.40 -5.80
N PHE A 43 1.85 15.83 -4.78
CA PHE A 43 2.32 17.22 -4.66
C PHE A 43 3.57 17.51 -5.52
N ILE A 44 4.36 16.49 -5.84
CA ILE A 44 5.65 16.65 -6.51
C ILE A 44 5.52 16.43 -8.02
N LEU A 45 4.64 15.52 -8.45
CA LEU A 45 4.49 15.10 -9.83
C LEU A 45 3.06 15.38 -10.34
N PRO A 46 2.88 15.61 -11.65
CA PRO A 46 1.56 15.57 -12.27
C PRO A 46 0.86 14.25 -11.95
N TRP A 47 -0.41 14.32 -11.56
CA TRP A 47 -1.16 13.15 -11.07
C TRP A 47 -1.16 11.96 -12.03
N TRP A 48 -1.24 12.23 -13.34
CA TRP A 48 -1.24 11.20 -14.38
C TRP A 48 0.12 10.50 -14.49
N LEU A 49 1.22 11.24 -14.28
CA LEU A 49 2.57 10.70 -14.32
C LEU A 49 2.84 9.87 -13.07
N ALA A 50 2.42 10.35 -11.89
CA ALA A 50 2.53 9.62 -10.63
C ALA A 50 1.77 8.29 -10.69
N LEU A 51 0.53 8.31 -11.17
CA LEU A 51 -0.27 7.09 -11.34
C LEU A 51 0.32 6.14 -12.40
N ALA A 52 0.74 6.65 -13.56
CA ALA A 52 1.30 5.81 -14.61
C ALA A 52 2.62 5.15 -14.17
N ALA A 53 3.50 5.91 -13.52
CA ALA A 53 4.75 5.39 -12.98
C ALA A 53 4.50 4.32 -11.91
N TYR A 54 3.54 4.55 -11.01
CA TYR A 54 3.21 3.60 -9.97
C TYR A 54 2.54 2.33 -10.50
N ALA A 55 1.61 2.45 -11.44
CA ALA A 55 0.99 1.30 -12.10
C ALA A 55 2.01 0.46 -12.88
N ALA A 56 2.98 1.10 -13.54
CA ALA A 56 4.07 0.40 -14.21
C ALA A 56 4.98 -0.33 -13.20
N TRP A 57 5.23 0.28 -12.04
CA TRP A 57 5.97 -0.36 -10.94
C TRP A 57 5.24 -1.62 -10.43
N GLU A 58 3.94 -1.52 -10.14
CA GLU A 58 3.12 -2.66 -9.72
C GLU A 58 3.08 -3.77 -10.76
N ALA A 59 2.97 -3.43 -12.05
CA ALA A 59 3.01 -4.41 -13.13
C ALA A 59 4.37 -5.14 -13.21
N ALA A 60 5.48 -4.43 -13.00
CA ALA A 60 6.80 -5.04 -12.93
C ALA A 60 6.96 -5.93 -11.69
N GLN A 61 6.46 -5.49 -10.54
CA GLN A 61 6.50 -6.25 -9.30
C GLN A 61 5.66 -7.53 -9.42
N TRP A 62 4.46 -7.44 -9.99
CA TRP A 62 3.61 -8.58 -10.28
C TRP A 62 4.34 -9.63 -11.14
N TRP A 63 4.99 -9.19 -12.21
CA TRP A 63 5.76 -10.07 -13.10
C TRP A 63 6.94 -10.75 -12.40
N TRP A 64 7.63 -10.07 -11.48
CA TRP A 64 8.83 -10.60 -10.83
C TRP A 64 8.60 -11.39 -9.55
N SER A 65 7.50 -11.13 -8.84
CA SER A 65 7.28 -11.67 -7.48
C SER A 65 6.07 -12.58 -7.36
N GLU A 66 5.43 -12.94 -8.48
CA GLU A 66 4.21 -13.77 -8.52
C GLU A 66 3.11 -13.28 -7.57
N ALA A 67 3.07 -11.96 -7.33
CA ALA A 67 2.10 -11.35 -6.42
C ALA A 67 0.67 -11.55 -6.94
N ASP A 68 -0.31 -11.57 -6.05
CA ASP A 68 -1.70 -11.63 -6.49
C ASP A 68 -2.08 -10.34 -7.24
N ALA A 69 -2.75 -10.45 -8.38
CA ALA A 69 -3.17 -9.26 -9.15
C ALA A 69 -4.06 -8.30 -8.33
N TRP A 70 -4.77 -8.83 -7.33
CA TRP A 70 -5.56 -8.04 -6.38
C TRP A 70 -4.71 -7.11 -5.52
N ASP A 71 -3.46 -7.51 -5.21
CA ASP A 71 -2.57 -6.73 -4.37
C ASP A 71 -2.17 -5.41 -5.04
N GLY A 72 -1.75 -5.48 -6.31
CA GLY A 72 -1.40 -4.28 -7.08
C GLY A 72 -2.59 -3.36 -7.30
N VAL A 73 -3.80 -3.91 -7.48
CA VAL A 73 -5.03 -3.08 -7.56
C VAL A 73 -5.30 -2.36 -6.24
N GLN A 74 -5.11 -3.04 -5.10
CA GLN A 74 -5.26 -2.43 -3.79
C GLN A 74 -4.22 -1.30 -3.59
N ASP A 75 -2.95 -1.53 -3.90
CA ASP A 75 -1.89 -0.53 -3.75
C ASP A 75 -2.13 0.69 -4.66
N VAL A 76 -2.50 0.47 -5.93
CA VAL A 76 -2.88 1.55 -6.86
C VAL A 76 -4.06 2.36 -6.33
N ALA A 77 -5.07 1.72 -5.73
CA ALA A 77 -6.23 2.42 -5.18
C ALA A 77 -5.85 3.34 -4.00
N PHE A 78 -4.98 2.88 -3.09
CA PHE A 78 -4.48 3.71 -1.98
C PHE A 78 -3.60 4.86 -2.48
N VAL A 79 -2.73 4.63 -3.46
CA VAL A 79 -1.95 5.69 -4.12
C VAL A 79 -2.86 6.71 -4.79
N ALA A 80 -3.88 6.25 -5.53
CA ALA A 80 -4.84 7.12 -6.20
C ALA A 80 -5.63 7.98 -5.21
N ALA A 81 -6.02 7.44 -4.05
CA ALA A 81 -6.69 8.21 -3.00
C ALA A 81 -5.80 9.33 -2.45
N GLY A 82 -4.51 9.05 -2.21
CA GLY A 82 -3.53 10.06 -1.80
C GLY A 82 -3.32 11.14 -2.85
N ILE A 83 -3.15 10.76 -4.11
CA ILE A 83 -3.02 11.70 -5.24
C ILE A 83 -4.27 12.57 -5.38
N LEU A 84 -5.46 11.97 -5.32
CA LEU A 84 -6.72 12.70 -5.45
C LEU A 84 -6.87 13.71 -4.31
N ALA A 85 -6.50 13.35 -3.09
CA ALA A 85 -6.48 14.28 -1.96
C ALA A 85 -5.48 15.43 -2.18
N ALA A 86 -4.28 15.14 -2.70
CA ALA A 86 -3.26 16.16 -3.00
C ALA A 86 -3.74 17.16 -4.07
N VAL A 87 -4.26 16.64 -5.19
CA VAL A 87 -4.65 17.45 -6.36
C VAL A 87 -5.89 18.29 -6.07
N THR A 88 -6.87 17.72 -5.35
CA THR A 88 -8.11 18.42 -5.02
C THR A 88 -8.01 19.27 -3.77
N MET A 89 -6.94 19.11 -2.98
CA MET A 89 -6.78 19.74 -1.65
C MET A 89 -7.96 19.42 -0.72
N THR A 90 -8.48 18.19 -0.79
CA THR A 90 -9.61 17.75 0.04
C THR A 90 -9.29 16.44 0.78
N TRP A 91 -9.79 16.30 2.00
CA TRP A 91 -9.62 15.12 2.83
C TRP A 91 -10.58 13.93 2.56
N PRO A 92 -11.77 14.06 1.94
CA PRO A 92 -12.69 12.94 1.78
C PRO A 92 -12.11 11.67 1.14
N PRO A 93 -11.24 11.74 0.09
CA PRO A 93 -10.61 10.53 -0.46
C PRO A 93 -9.80 9.75 0.59
N LEU A 94 -9.13 10.46 1.51
CA LEU A 94 -8.34 9.83 2.59
C LEU A 94 -9.25 9.14 3.61
N ALA A 95 -10.42 9.71 3.91
CA ALA A 95 -11.37 9.09 4.81
C ALA A 95 -11.94 7.79 4.23
N VAL A 96 -12.30 7.79 2.94
CA VAL A 96 -12.75 6.57 2.25
C VAL A 96 -11.65 5.51 2.25
N ALA A 97 -10.42 5.87 1.87
CA ALA A 97 -9.28 4.96 1.94
C ALA A 97 -9.02 4.45 3.38
N GLY A 98 -9.21 5.30 4.39
CA GLY A 98 -9.13 4.93 5.80
C GLY A 98 -10.17 3.88 6.22
N LEU A 99 -11.39 3.93 5.67
CA LEU A 99 -12.39 2.89 5.90
C LEU A 99 -11.97 1.56 5.27
N PHE A 100 -11.43 1.57 4.05
CA PHE A 100 -10.88 0.37 3.41
C PHE A 100 -9.67 -0.19 4.17
N LEU A 101 -8.82 0.70 4.69
CA LEU A 101 -7.68 0.32 5.53
C LEU A 101 -8.14 -0.38 6.80
N LEU A 102 -9.13 0.20 7.49
CA LEU A 102 -9.73 -0.38 8.69
C LEU A 102 -10.34 -1.74 8.38
N ALA A 103 -11.15 -1.85 7.32
CA ALA A 103 -11.76 -3.12 6.91
C ALA A 103 -10.70 -4.20 6.61
N GLY A 104 -9.66 -3.86 5.82
CA GLY A 104 -8.56 -4.78 5.50
C GLY A 104 -7.71 -5.17 6.71
N THR A 105 -7.58 -4.27 7.69
CA THR A 105 -6.86 -4.52 8.94
C THR A 105 -7.66 -5.47 9.84
N LEU A 106 -8.96 -5.21 10.02
CA LEU A 106 -9.85 -6.06 10.82
C LEU A 106 -9.99 -7.46 10.23
N ARG A 107 -10.11 -7.58 8.90
CA ARG A 107 -10.11 -8.88 8.21
C ARG A 107 -8.87 -9.70 8.59
N ARG A 108 -7.69 -9.10 8.49
CA ARG A 108 -6.41 -9.78 8.76
C ARG A 108 -6.21 -10.07 10.24
N ALA A 109 -6.80 -9.27 11.14
CA ALA A 109 -6.79 -9.55 12.58
C ALA A 109 -7.66 -10.76 12.95
N ALA A 110 -8.72 -11.03 12.17
CA ALA A 110 -9.58 -12.19 12.32
C ALA A 110 -9.00 -13.47 11.66
N THR A 111 -8.02 -13.34 10.77
CA THR A 111 -7.31 -14.48 10.17
C THR A 111 -6.23 -15.00 11.13
N PRO A 112 -6.17 -16.31 11.43
CA PRO A 112 -5.04 -16.90 12.13
C PRO A 112 -3.74 -16.58 11.39
N LEU A 113 -2.62 -16.39 12.10
CA LEU A 113 -1.31 -16.32 11.47
C LEU A 113 -1.14 -17.58 10.62
N LYS A 114 -1.05 -17.43 9.29
CA LYS A 114 -0.39 -18.48 8.50
C LYS A 114 1.00 -18.59 9.13
N GLU A 115 1.32 -19.73 9.73
CA GLU A 115 2.71 -20.07 10.02
C GLU A 115 3.46 -19.72 8.74
N MET A 116 4.47 -18.86 8.88
CA MET A 116 5.29 -18.41 7.77
C MET A 116 5.86 -19.68 7.13
N GLN A 117 5.19 -20.19 6.10
CA GLN A 117 5.77 -21.09 5.14
C GLN A 117 6.86 -20.24 4.49
N ASP A 118 8.08 -20.58 4.88
CA ASP A 118 9.36 -20.22 4.30
C ASP A 118 10.11 -19.05 4.98
N GLY A 119 11.06 -19.42 5.84
CA GLY A 119 12.43 -18.86 5.88
C GLY A 119 12.66 -17.56 6.64
#